data_AF-A0A7W6HV36-F1
#
_entry.id   AF-A0A7W6HV36-F1
#
_cell.length_a   1.000
_cell.length_b   1.000
_cell.length_c   1.000
_cell.angle_alpha   90.00
_cell.angle_beta   90.00
_cell.angle_gamma   90.00
#
_symmetry.space_group_name_H-M   'P 1'
#
loop_
_entity.id
_entity.type
_entity.pdbx_description
1 polymer ?
#
loop_
_entity_poly.entity_id
_entity_poly.type
_entity_poly.pdbx_seq_one_letter_code
_entity_poly.pdbx_strand_id
1 'polypeptide(L)'
;MSPMQKESAYLHLPTYTAGIFFHIGNFLAIAVYLLFTLAVIFNFQIPIESTTNLIVMILAAIIFIAAVCGLALFIKRLAKKELRDLSCADDYISNLLCTIMLFLTTYSLLTLQFGAAYYVIMALLFVWMPLGKIKHVLYFFFARYHLGFFYGWRGTWPPKKAIQYDK
;
A
#
# COMPACT_ATOMS: atom_id res chain seq x y z
N MET A 1 3.34 10.41 -9.27
CA MET A 1 4.24 11.29 -10.06
C MET A 1 5.15 10.38 -10.86
N SER A 2 5.43 10.71 -12.12
CA SER A 2 6.34 9.88 -12.93
C SER A 2 7.75 9.89 -12.32
N PRO A 3 8.45 8.75 -12.23
CA PRO A 3 9.83 8.72 -11.76
C PRO A 3 10.76 9.55 -12.66
N MET A 4 10.39 9.74 -13.93
CA MET A 4 11.16 10.56 -14.89
C MET A 4 11.13 12.06 -14.57
N GLN A 5 10.17 12.51 -13.74
CA GLN A 5 10.01 13.93 -13.37
C GLN A 5 10.58 14.23 -11.98
N LYS A 6 11.14 13.23 -11.30
CA LYS A 6 11.69 13.36 -9.95
C LYS A 6 13.04 12.67 -9.88
N GLU A 7 14.11 13.45 -9.86
CA GLU A 7 15.49 12.98 -9.84
C GLU A 7 15.73 11.90 -8.75
N SER A 8 15.22 12.12 -7.54
CA SER A 8 15.37 11.15 -6.45
C SER A 8 14.69 9.80 -6.72
N ALA A 9 13.66 9.76 -7.58
CA ALA A 9 12.99 8.52 -7.97
C ALA A 9 13.71 7.88 -9.17
N TYR A 10 14.15 8.70 -10.14
CA TYR A 10 14.94 8.26 -11.29
C TYR A 10 16.26 7.59 -10.88
N LEU A 11 16.98 8.15 -9.90
CA LEU A 11 18.23 7.58 -9.40
C LEU A 11 18.04 6.31 -8.56
N HIS A 12 16.80 5.98 -8.17
CA HIS A 12 16.49 4.89 -7.24
C HIS A 12 15.31 4.03 -7.72
N LEU A 13 15.27 3.72 -9.02
CA LEU A 13 14.21 2.93 -9.66
C LEU A 13 13.88 1.61 -8.94
N PRO A 14 14.84 0.79 -8.48
CA PRO A 14 14.48 -0.45 -7.76
C PRO A 14 13.67 -0.20 -6.49
N THR A 15 14.02 0.85 -5.74
CA THR A 15 13.28 1.24 -4.51
C THR A 15 11.92 1.82 -4.86
N TYR A 16 11.83 2.61 -5.93
CA TYR A 16 10.57 3.16 -6.40
C TYR A 16 9.61 2.06 -6.85
N THR A 17 10.08 1.11 -7.65
CA THR A 17 9.31 -0.04 -8.12
C THR A 17 8.89 -0.95 -6.96
N ALA A 18 9.78 -1.26 -6.01
CA ALA A 18 9.42 -1.99 -4.80
C ALA A 18 8.34 -1.24 -4.00
N GLY A 19 8.42 0.09 -3.94
CA GLY A 19 7.38 0.94 -3.36
C GLY A 19 6.02 0.75 -4.04
N ILE A 20 5.98 0.72 -5.38
CA ILE A 20 4.73 0.48 -6.13
C ILE A 20 4.13 -0.89 -5.78
N PHE A 21 4.90 -1.97 -5.87
CA PHE A 21 4.43 -3.31 -5.54
C PHE A 21 3.93 -3.38 -4.10
N PHE A 22 4.66 -2.78 -3.16
CA PHE A 22 4.25 -2.72 -1.77
C PHE A 22 2.89 -2.02 -1.61
N HIS A 23 2.65 -0.88 -2.27
CA HIS A 23 1.36 -0.18 -2.18
C HIS A 23 0.22 -1.00 -2.81
N ILE A 24 0.43 -1.58 -4.00
CA ILE A 24 -0.56 -2.42 -4.66
C ILE A 24 -0.95 -3.60 -3.76
N GLY A 25 0.05 -4.29 -3.19
CA GLY A 25 -0.20 -5.40 -2.28
C GLY A 25 -0.99 -4.99 -1.03
N ASN A 26 -0.69 -3.83 -0.44
CA ASN A 26 -1.43 -3.34 0.74
C ASN A 26 -2.92 -3.11 0.41
N PHE A 27 -3.23 -2.48 -0.74
CA PHE A 27 -4.62 -2.30 -1.16
C PHE A 27 -5.32 -3.63 -1.44
N LEU A 28 -4.63 -4.57 -2.12
CA LEU A 28 -5.19 -5.90 -2.39
C LEU A 28 -5.44 -6.69 -1.09
N ALA A 29 -4.52 -6.64 -0.14
CA ALA A 29 -4.67 -7.36 1.12
C ALA A 29 -5.82 -6.81 1.98
N ILE A 30 -6.01 -5.48 2.01
CA ILE A 30 -7.19 -4.85 2.63
C ILE A 30 -8.48 -5.26 1.89
N ALA A 31 -8.46 -5.32 0.55
CA ALA A 31 -9.62 -5.77 -0.22
C ALA A 31 -9.97 -7.24 0.06
N VAL A 32 -8.97 -8.12 0.20
CA VAL A 32 -9.15 -9.53 0.62
C VAL A 32 -9.79 -9.59 2.00
N TYR A 33 -9.25 -8.84 2.97
CA TYR A 33 -9.83 -8.77 4.31
C TYR A 33 -11.30 -8.40 4.28
N LEU A 34 -11.64 -7.31 3.56
CA LEU A 34 -13.01 -6.83 3.45
C LEU A 34 -13.90 -7.88 2.78
N LEU A 35 -13.47 -8.47 1.65
CA LEU A 35 -14.26 -9.47 0.93
C LEU A 35 -14.61 -10.67 1.81
N PHE A 36 -13.62 -11.28 2.48
CA PHE A 36 -13.85 -12.44 3.34
C PHE A 36 -14.64 -12.09 4.60
N THR A 37 -14.39 -10.93 5.22
CA THR A 37 -15.13 -10.48 6.39
C THR A 37 -16.60 -10.18 6.06
N LEU A 38 -16.86 -9.51 4.92
CA LEU A 38 -18.21 -9.23 4.45
C LEU A 38 -18.96 -10.50 4.04
N ALA A 39 -18.27 -11.47 3.43
CA ALA A 39 -18.83 -12.79 3.13
C ALA A 39 -19.35 -13.50 4.38
N VAL A 40 -18.59 -13.43 5.47
CA VAL A 40 -19.01 -13.97 6.78
C VAL A 40 -20.17 -13.16 7.37
N ILE A 41 -20.09 -11.82 7.38
CA ILE A 41 -21.13 -10.95 7.98
C ILE A 41 -22.47 -11.07 7.25
N PHE A 42 -22.45 -11.09 5.91
CA PHE A 42 -23.65 -11.14 5.08
C PHE A 42 -24.01 -12.55 4.62
N ASN A 43 -23.28 -13.57 5.08
CA ASN A 43 -23.50 -14.98 4.79
C ASN A 43 -23.62 -15.28 3.29
N PHE A 44 -22.77 -14.68 2.46
CA PHE A 44 -22.67 -15.03 1.04
C PHE A 44 -21.44 -15.90 0.80
N GLN A 45 -21.58 -16.88 -0.09
CA GLN A 45 -20.50 -17.79 -0.44
C GLN A 45 -19.58 -17.15 -1.49
N ILE A 46 -18.28 -17.20 -1.23
CA ILE A 46 -17.27 -16.89 -2.25
C ILE A 46 -17.01 -18.19 -3.01
N PRO A 47 -17.16 -18.24 -4.34
CA PRO A 47 -16.99 -19.46 -5.14
C PRO A 47 -15.51 -19.84 -5.30
N ILE A 48 -14.86 -20.20 -4.19
CA ILE A 48 -13.47 -20.67 -4.13
C ILE A 48 -13.52 -22.12 -3.62
N GLU A 49 -13.29 -23.05 -4.53
CA GLU A 49 -13.39 -24.49 -4.24
C GLU A 49 -12.10 -25.08 -3.67
N SER A 50 -10.95 -24.42 -3.88
CA SER A 50 -9.63 -24.93 -3.49
C SER A 50 -8.59 -23.81 -3.39
N THR A 51 -7.55 -24.04 -2.57
CA THR A 51 -6.33 -23.21 -2.51
C THR A 51 -5.59 -23.16 -3.86
N THR A 52 -5.79 -24.16 -4.71
CA THR A 52 -5.22 -24.24 -6.07
C THR A 52 -6.01 -23.46 -7.11
N ASN A 53 -7.08 -22.76 -6.72
CA ASN A 53 -7.80 -21.88 -7.62
C ASN A 53 -6.84 -20.82 -8.20
N LEU A 54 -6.83 -20.69 -9.54
CA LEU A 54 -5.89 -19.83 -10.24
C LEU A 54 -5.94 -18.37 -9.78
N ILE A 55 -7.14 -17.85 -9.49
CA ILE A 55 -7.32 -16.47 -9.01
C ILE A 55 -6.68 -16.32 -7.63
N VAL A 56 -6.91 -17.27 -6.73
CA VAL A 56 -6.31 -17.28 -5.38
C VAL A 56 -4.78 -17.34 -5.47
N MET A 57 -4.23 -18.20 -6.33
CA MET A 57 -2.78 -18.32 -6.49
C MET A 57 -2.14 -17.06 -7.06
N ILE A 58 -2.73 -16.45 -8.11
CA ILE A 58 -2.25 -15.19 -8.68
C ILE A 58 -2.29 -14.08 -7.62
N LEU A 59 -3.40 -13.99 -6.88
CA LEU A 59 -3.55 -12.98 -5.84
C LEU A 59 -2.54 -13.18 -4.71
N ALA A 60 -2.37 -14.41 -4.24
CA ALA A 60 -1.39 -14.76 -3.21
C ALA A 60 0.05 -14.45 -3.67
N ALA A 61 0.38 -14.75 -4.93
CA ALA A 61 1.69 -14.47 -5.51
C ALA A 61 1.97 -12.95 -5.59
N ILE A 62 1.01 -12.15 -6.05
CA ILE A 62 1.16 -10.69 -6.11
C ILE A 62 1.36 -10.10 -4.70
N ILE A 63 0.55 -10.54 -3.73
CA ILE A 63 0.65 -10.08 -2.33
C ILE A 63 1.98 -10.55 -1.70
N PHE A 64 2.46 -11.75 -2.05
CA PHE A 64 3.75 -12.25 -1.57
C PHE A 64 4.92 -11.43 -2.11
N ILE A 65 4.92 -11.11 -3.41
CA ILE A 65 5.93 -10.22 -4.01
C ILE A 65 5.92 -8.86 -3.31
N ALA A 66 4.73 -8.33 -3.01
CA ALA A 66 4.59 -7.10 -2.25
C ALA A 66 5.13 -7.22 -0.81
N ALA A 67 4.92 -8.36 -0.13
CA ALA A 67 5.46 -8.63 1.20
C ALA A 67 7.00 -8.62 1.20
N VAL A 68 7.62 -9.29 0.21
CA VAL A 68 9.07 -9.31 0.02
C VAL A 68 9.60 -7.90 -0.27
N CYS A 69 8.90 -7.12 -1.10
CA CYS A 69 9.23 -5.72 -1.36
C CYS A 69 9.12 -4.87 -0.08
N GLY A 70 8.09 -5.07 0.74
CA GLY A 70 7.92 -4.42 2.05
C GLY A 70 9.08 -4.71 2.98
N LEU A 71 9.46 -5.98 3.11
CA LEU A 71 10.59 -6.43 3.90
C LEU A 71 11.91 -5.84 3.39
N ALA A 72 12.15 -5.82 2.07
CA ALA A 72 13.34 -5.22 1.50
C ALA A 72 13.43 -3.71 1.80
N LEU A 73 12.30 -2.99 1.71
CA LEU A 73 12.22 -1.57 2.07
C LEU A 73 12.45 -1.35 3.58
N PHE A 74 11.95 -2.25 4.42
CA PHE A 74 12.20 -2.24 5.87
C PHE A 74 13.69 -2.40 6.19
N ILE A 75 14.32 -3.45 5.63
CA ILE A 75 15.74 -3.73 5.79
C ILE A 75 16.57 -2.56 5.28
N LYS A 76 16.24 -1.99 4.12
CA LYS A 76 16.91 -0.80 3.59
C LYS A 76 16.85 0.38 4.58
N ARG A 77 15.70 0.60 5.22
CA ARG A 77 15.52 1.65 6.23
C ARG A 77 16.35 1.41 7.49
N LEU A 78 16.52 0.15 7.89
CA LEU A 78 17.39 -0.22 9.02
C LEU A 78 18.89 -0.12 8.67
N ALA A 79 19.26 -0.43 7.43
CA ALA A 79 20.66 -0.50 7.01
C ALA A 79 21.25 0.87 6.64
N LYS A 80 20.49 1.73 5.97
CA LYS A 80 21.00 3.02 5.48
C LYS A 80 20.94 4.10 6.55
N LYS A 81 22.11 4.64 6.93
CA LYS A 81 22.24 5.71 7.93
C LYS A 81 21.37 6.92 7.58
N GLU A 82 21.38 7.35 6.32
CA GLU A 82 20.62 8.52 5.86
C GLU A 82 19.11 8.33 6.06
N LEU A 83 18.61 7.10 5.85
CA LEU A 83 17.20 6.80 6.07
C LEU A 83 16.86 6.70 7.55
N ARG A 84 17.76 6.14 8.37
CA ARG A 84 17.57 6.08 9.82
C ARG A 84 17.50 7.46 10.44
N ASP A 85 18.40 8.35 10.03
CA ASP A 85 18.48 9.73 10.54
C ASP A 85 17.22 10.54 10.21
N LEU A 86 16.52 10.17 9.13
CA LEU A 86 15.24 10.78 8.71
C LEU A 86 13.99 10.05 9.24
N SER A 87 14.15 8.89 9.87
CA SER A 87 13.02 8.04 10.28
C SER A 87 12.60 8.33 11.71
N CYS A 88 11.29 8.33 11.96
CA CYS A 88 10.75 8.29 13.32
C CYS A 88 10.19 6.89 13.64
N ALA A 89 9.76 6.65 14.89
CA ALA A 89 9.20 5.36 15.31
C ALA A 89 8.04 4.89 14.42
N ASP A 90 7.17 5.82 14.01
CA ASP A 90 6.03 5.56 13.15
C ASP A 90 6.43 5.04 11.75
N ASP A 91 7.59 5.43 11.22
CA ASP A 91 8.09 4.86 9.95
C ASP A 91 8.33 3.35 10.05
N TYR A 92 8.89 2.92 11.18
CA TYR A 92 9.21 1.51 11.43
C TYR A 92 7.95 0.71 11.73
N ILE A 93 7.09 1.23 12.63
CA ILE A 93 5.83 0.57 13.01
C ILE A 93 4.93 0.42 11.78
N SER A 94 4.72 1.51 11.02
CA SER A 94 3.87 1.48 9.83
C SER A 94 4.36 0.48 8.78
N ASN A 95 5.68 0.47 8.50
CA ASN A 95 6.22 -0.46 7.51
C ASN A 95 6.14 -1.93 7.99
N LEU A 96 6.51 -2.20 9.24
CA LEU A 96 6.48 -3.54 9.81
C LEU A 96 5.05 -4.10 9.85
N LEU A 97 4.09 -3.29 10.30
CA LEU A 97 2.68 -3.67 10.38
C LEU A 97 2.11 -4.02 9.00
N CYS A 98 2.33 -3.17 8.00
CA CYS A 98 1.99 -3.46 6.61
C CYS A 98 2.68 -4.72 6.09
N THR A 99 3.97 -4.93 6.38
CA THR A 99 4.71 -6.10 5.90
C THR A 99 4.20 -7.41 6.51
N ILE A 100 3.98 -7.44 7.83
CA ILE A 100 3.41 -8.61 8.52
C ILE A 100 2.01 -8.93 7.97
N MET A 101 1.19 -7.90 7.78
CA MET A 101 -0.15 -8.03 7.22
C MET A 101 -0.13 -8.67 5.83
N LEU A 102 0.82 -8.30 4.96
CA LEU A 102 0.98 -8.92 3.64
C LEU A 102 1.35 -10.40 3.75
N PHE A 103 2.33 -10.76 4.59
CA PHE A 103 2.70 -12.16 4.80
C PHE A 103 1.55 -13.01 5.34
N LEU A 104 0.81 -12.48 6.32
CA LEU A 104 -0.36 -13.18 6.88
C LEU A 104 -1.50 -13.30 5.86
N THR A 105 -1.68 -12.30 5.00
CA THR A 105 -2.67 -12.38 3.91
C THR A 105 -2.29 -13.45 2.90
N THR A 106 -1.02 -13.49 2.46
CA THR A 106 -0.51 -14.56 1.60
C THR A 106 -0.73 -15.94 2.24
N TYR A 107 -0.33 -16.11 3.50
CA TYR A 107 -0.52 -17.36 4.23
C TYR A 107 -2.00 -17.77 4.27
N SER A 108 -2.88 -16.82 4.59
CA SER A 108 -4.33 -17.08 4.69
C SER A 108 -4.93 -17.48 3.35
N LEU A 109 -4.48 -16.90 2.23
CA LEU A 109 -4.92 -17.29 0.88
C LEU A 109 -4.40 -18.68 0.48
N LEU A 110 -3.13 -19.00 0.78
CA LEU A 110 -2.52 -20.29 0.42
C LEU A 110 -3.07 -21.47 1.23
N THR A 111 -3.61 -21.19 2.42
CA THR A 111 -4.19 -22.21 3.31
C THR A 111 -5.71 -22.17 3.36
N LEU A 112 -6.33 -21.10 2.82
CA LEU A 112 -7.73 -20.73 3.04
C LEU A 112 -8.12 -20.68 4.54
N GLN A 113 -7.16 -20.35 5.41
CA GLN A 113 -7.35 -20.24 6.85
C GLN A 113 -7.09 -18.82 7.34
N PHE A 114 -8.13 -18.14 7.78
CA PHE A 114 -8.06 -16.80 8.36
C PHE A 114 -8.07 -16.93 9.89
N GLY A 115 -6.89 -17.07 10.48
CA GLY A 115 -6.74 -17.28 11.93
C GLY A 115 -6.70 -15.99 12.75
N ALA A 116 -6.65 -16.13 14.09
CA ALA A 116 -6.64 -15.01 15.03
C ALA A 116 -5.51 -14.00 14.75
N ALA A 117 -4.30 -14.46 14.44
CA ALA A 117 -3.15 -13.60 14.14
C ALA A 117 -3.43 -12.65 12.96
N TYR A 118 -4.11 -13.13 11.91
CA TYR A 118 -4.50 -12.33 10.76
C TYR A 118 -5.45 -11.19 11.17
N TYR A 119 -6.51 -11.53 11.90
CA TYR A 119 -7.51 -10.55 12.35
C TYR A 119 -6.93 -9.54 13.35
N VAL A 120 -6.05 -9.98 14.26
CA VAL A 120 -5.38 -9.07 15.21
C VAL A 120 -4.50 -8.06 14.46
N ILE A 121 -3.70 -8.51 13.49
CA ILE A 121 -2.85 -7.61 12.71
C ILE A 121 -3.68 -6.64 11.85
N MET A 122 -4.78 -7.10 11.26
CA MET A 122 -5.71 -6.23 10.54
C MET A 122 -6.36 -5.20 11.47
N ALA A 123 -6.80 -5.61 12.66
CA ALA A 123 -7.35 -4.69 13.66
C ALA A 123 -6.32 -3.63 14.08
N LEU A 124 -5.08 -4.05 14.37
CA LEU A 124 -3.98 -3.13 14.68
C LEU A 124 -3.70 -2.18 13.51
N LEU A 125 -3.73 -2.66 12.26
CA LEU A 125 -3.59 -1.82 11.07
C LEU A 125 -4.68 -0.75 11.02
N PHE A 126 -5.95 -1.11 11.20
CA PHE A 126 -7.06 -0.15 11.15
C PHE A 126 -7.02 0.86 12.31
N VAL A 127 -6.62 0.45 13.51
CA VAL A 127 -6.42 1.37 14.65
C VAL A 127 -5.23 2.29 14.42
N TRP A 128 -4.14 1.79 13.84
CA TRP A 128 -2.94 2.58 13.54
C TRP A 128 -3.14 3.52 12.36
N MET A 129 -3.99 3.14 11.40
CA MET A 129 -4.22 3.87 10.14
C MET A 129 -4.51 5.36 10.32
N PRO A 130 -5.42 5.82 11.20
CA PRO A 130 -5.66 7.25 11.40
C PRO A 130 -4.57 7.95 12.21
N LEU A 131 -3.77 7.22 13.00
CA LEU A 131 -2.82 7.80 13.97
C LEU A 131 -1.41 7.98 13.38
N GLY A 132 -0.98 7.05 12.54
CA GLY A 132 0.39 7.00 12.02
C GLY A 132 0.55 7.48 10.58
N LYS A 133 1.66 7.07 9.96
CA LYS A 133 2.06 7.47 8.61
C LYS A 133 1.10 6.97 7.55
N ILE A 134 0.39 5.87 7.83
CA ILE A 134 -0.56 5.22 6.92
C ILE A 134 -1.81 6.09 6.69
N LYS A 135 -2.04 7.14 7.50
CA LYS A 135 -3.20 8.05 7.35
C LYS A 135 -3.35 8.67 5.97
N HIS A 136 -2.25 8.78 5.22
CA HIS A 136 -2.30 9.26 3.84
C HIS A 136 -3.20 8.38 2.96
N VAL A 137 -3.40 7.10 3.26
CA VAL A 137 -4.35 6.23 2.55
C VAL A 137 -5.78 6.79 2.64
N LEU A 138 -6.15 7.34 3.80
CA LEU A 138 -7.45 7.99 4.01
C LEU A 138 -7.46 9.36 3.32
N TYR A 139 -6.49 10.21 3.64
CA TYR A 139 -6.49 11.61 3.20
C TYR A 139 -6.19 11.80 1.72
N PHE A 140 -5.55 10.84 1.04
CA PHE A 140 -5.19 10.98 -0.37
C PHE A 140 -6.42 11.28 -1.23
N PHE A 141 -7.51 10.53 -1.05
CA PHE A 141 -8.73 10.71 -1.85
C PHE A 141 -9.43 12.04 -1.54
N PHE A 142 -9.60 12.36 -0.26
CA PHE A 142 -10.20 13.62 0.15
C PHE A 142 -9.39 14.83 -0.31
N ALA A 143 -8.06 14.81 -0.13
CA ALA A 143 -7.19 15.88 -0.59
C ALA A 143 -7.27 16.06 -2.10
N ARG A 144 -7.28 14.97 -2.89
CA ARG A 144 -7.40 15.08 -4.35
C ARG A 144 -8.74 15.65 -4.80
N TYR A 145 -9.84 15.24 -4.18
CA TYR A 145 -11.15 15.77 -4.48
C TYR A 145 -11.28 17.25 -4.08
N HIS A 146 -10.93 17.59 -2.84
CA HIS A 146 -11.05 18.96 -2.32
C HIS A 146 -10.12 19.95 -3.04
N LEU A 147 -8.88 19.58 -3.30
CA LEU A 147 -7.96 20.44 -4.07
C LEU A 147 -8.41 20.56 -5.52
N GLY A 148 -8.91 19.48 -6.12
CA GLY A 148 -9.53 19.52 -7.45
C GLY A 148 -10.67 20.53 -7.49
N PHE A 149 -11.62 20.42 -6.56
CA PHE A 149 -12.75 21.33 -6.43
C PHE A 149 -12.31 22.79 -6.19
N PHE A 150 -11.44 23.03 -5.21
CA PHE A 150 -10.98 24.37 -4.83
C PHE A 150 -10.24 25.09 -5.98
N TYR A 151 -9.40 24.39 -6.73
CA TYR A 151 -8.69 24.94 -7.89
C TYR A 151 -9.47 24.78 -9.21
N GLY A 152 -10.76 24.46 -9.13
CA GLY A 152 -11.69 24.39 -10.26
C GLY A 152 -11.36 23.30 -11.30
N TRP A 153 -10.64 22.26 -10.90
CA TRP A 153 -10.19 21.14 -11.75
C TRP A 153 -9.43 21.58 -13.00
N ARG A 154 -8.90 22.82 -13.01
CA ARG A 154 -8.34 23.49 -14.20
C ARG A 154 -6.95 22.98 -14.61
N GLY A 155 -6.43 21.95 -13.93
CA GLY A 155 -5.09 21.40 -14.19
C GLY A 155 -3.97 22.42 -13.98
N THR A 156 -4.18 23.41 -13.12
CA THR A 156 -3.31 24.59 -12.95
C THR A 156 -2.13 24.38 -12.00
N TRP A 157 -1.92 23.17 -11.46
CA TRP A 157 -0.75 22.90 -10.61
C TRP A 157 -0.01 21.57 -10.93
N PRO A 158 1.29 21.64 -11.30
CA PRO A 158 2.01 22.88 -11.60
C PRO A 158 1.39 23.56 -12.84
N PRO A 159 1.35 24.90 -12.90
CA PRO A 159 0.79 25.61 -14.04
C PRO A 159 1.56 25.20 -15.29
N LYS A 160 0.85 25.00 -16.42
CA LYS A 160 1.52 24.94 -17.72
C LYS A 160 2.40 26.19 -17.80
N LYS A 161 3.70 26.04 -18.11
CA LYS A 161 4.61 27.18 -18.31
C LYS A 161 3.87 28.17 -19.21
N ALA A 162 3.61 29.38 -18.71
CA ALA A 162 3.04 30.43 -19.53
C ALA A 162 3.94 30.55 -20.76
N ILE A 163 3.35 30.51 -21.95
CA ILE A 163 4.07 30.78 -23.18
C ILE A 163 4.62 32.20 -23.02
N GLN A 164 5.94 32.33 -22.81
CA GLN A 164 6.59 33.62 -22.92
C GLN A 164 6.46 34.02 -24.38
N TYR A 165 5.59 34.98 -24.67
CA TYR A 165 5.68 35.70 -25.92
C TYR A 165 6.93 36.57 -25.82
N ASP A 166 7.97 36.21 -26.58
CA ASP A 166 9.10 37.10 -26.81
C ASP A 166 8.55 38.40 -27.42
N LYS A 167 8.89 39.53 -26.79
CA LYS A 167 8.59 40.87 -27.28
C LYS A 167 9.67 41.32 -28.26
#